data_AF-A0A965XVN0-F1
#
_entry.id   AF-A0A965XVN0-F1
#
_cell.length_a   1.000
_cell.length_b   1.000
_cell.length_c   1.000
_cell.angle_alpha   90.00
_cell.angle_beta   90.00
_cell.angle_gamma   90.00
#
_symmetry.space_group_name_H-M   'P 1'
#
loop_
_entity.id
_entity.type
_entity.pdbx_description
1 polymer ?
#
loop_
_entity_poly.entity_id
_entity_poly.type
_entity_poly.pdbx_seq_one_letter_code
_entity_poly.pdbx_strand_id
1 'polypeptide(L)' 'MKKLVKNNVYWVGKTDWELKRFHGDEYSTHHGSSYNSYLILEEKT' A
#
# COMPACT_ATOMS: atom_id res chain seq x y z
N MET A 1 3.72 -3.41 -8.08
CA MET A 1 3.56 -2.59 -9.29
C MET A 1 3.86 -1.14 -8.91
N LYS A 2 4.77 -0.46 -9.62
CA LYS A 2 5.08 0.95 -9.36
C LYS A 2 4.02 1.81 -10.05
N LYS A 3 3.29 2.64 -9.29
CA LYS A 3 2.25 3.55 -9.81
C LYS A 3 2.59 4.99 -9.47
N LEU A 4 2.57 5.89 -10.45
CA LEU A 4 2.75 7.31 -10.20
C LEU A 4 1.56 7.85 -9.39
N VAL A 5 1.86 8.55 -8.28
CA VAL A 5 0.85 9.24 -7.46
C VAL A 5 0.82 10.73 -7.83
N LYS A 6 1.96 11.41 -7.72
CA LYS A 6 2.13 12.82 -8.08
C LYS A 6 3.62 13.15 -8.19
N ASN A 7 4.01 13.99 -9.14
CA ASN A 7 5.40 14.45 -9.35
C ASN A 7 6.39 13.28 -9.46
N ASN A 8 7.25 13.13 -8.47
CA ASN A 8 8.27 12.11 -8.32
C ASN A 8 7.93 11.07 -7.22
N VAL A 9 6.70 11.10 -6.72
CA VAL A 9 6.18 10.18 -5.70
C VAL A 9 5.47 9.00 -6.39
N TYR A 10 5.95 7.80 -6.12
CA TYR A 10 5.40 6.56 -6.65
C TYR A 10 4.88 5.68 -5.52
N TRP A 11 3.67 5.17 -5.66
CA TRP A 11 3.17 4.08 -4.85
C TRP A 11 3.86 2.77 -5.30
N VAL A 12 4.43 2.07 -4.33
CA VAL A 12 5.13 0.79 -4.51
C VAL A 12 4.60 -0.27 -3.53
N GLY A 13 3.45 -0.01 -2.92
CA GLY A 13 2.80 -0.89 -1.96
C GLY A 13 2.18 -2.16 -2.58
N LYS A 14 1.35 -2.82 -1.77
CA LYS A 14 0.64 -4.05 -2.15
C LYS A 14 -0.83 -3.95 -1.80
N THR A 15 -1.69 -4.39 -2.71
CA THR A 15 -3.10 -4.66 -2.43
C THR A 15 -3.25 -6.13 -2.03
N ASP A 16 -3.98 -6.38 -0.95
CA ASP A 16 -4.26 -7.71 -0.43
C ASP A 16 -5.78 -7.93 -0.41
N TRP A 17 -6.28 -8.55 -1.48
CA TRP A 17 -7.70 -8.86 -1.67
C TRP A 17 -8.15 -10.06 -0.82
N GLU A 18 -7.20 -10.89 -0.39
CA GLU A 18 -7.47 -12.16 0.30
C GLU A 18 -7.56 -11.96 1.82
N LEU A 19 -6.97 -10.89 2.36
CA LEU A 19 -7.08 -10.56 3.78
C LEU A 19 -8.54 -10.50 4.23
N LYS A 20 -8.93 -11.37 5.17
CA LYS A 20 -10.27 -11.38 5.79
C LYS A 20 -10.28 -10.92 7.25
N ARG A 21 -9.14 -10.98 7.90
CA ARG A 21 -8.99 -10.84 9.35
C ARG A 21 -7.71 -10.08 9.65
N PHE A 22 -7.79 -9.13 10.56
CA PHE A 22 -6.69 -8.30 10.97
C PHE A 22 -6.64 -8.24 12.49
N HIS A 23 -5.43 -8.30 13.04
CA HIS A 23 -5.21 -8.47 14.48
C HIS A 23 -5.99 -9.64 15.08
N GLY A 24 -5.92 -10.84 14.50
CA GLY A 24 -6.72 -11.99 14.96
C GLY A 24 -8.16 -11.93 14.43
N ASP A 25 -9.14 -12.18 15.31
CA ASP A 25 -10.57 -12.11 15.01
C ASP A 25 -11.19 -10.76 15.42
N GLU A 26 -10.37 -9.84 15.92
CA GLU A 26 -10.75 -8.55 16.47
C GLU A 26 -11.21 -7.57 15.38
N TYR A 27 -10.74 -7.74 14.14
CA TYR A 27 -11.14 -6.88 13.03
C TYR A 27 -11.30 -7.65 11.71
N SER A 28 -12.50 -7.56 11.11
CA SER A 28 -12.82 -8.21 9.84
C SER A 28 -12.60 -7.27 8.66
N THR A 29 -11.89 -7.72 7.64
CA THR A 29 -11.67 -7.00 6.37
C THR A 29 -12.45 -7.66 5.25
N HIS A 30 -13.75 -7.37 5.16
CA HIS A 30 -14.65 -8.01 4.18
C HIS A 30 -14.24 -7.75 2.72
N HIS A 31 -13.54 -6.65 2.46
CA HIS A 31 -13.13 -6.21 1.13
C HIS A 31 -11.59 -6.21 0.93
N GLY A 32 -10.86 -7.00 1.72
CA GLY A 32 -9.40 -6.95 1.72
C GLY A 32 -8.85 -5.67 2.34
N SER A 33 -7.57 -5.40 2.10
CA SER A 33 -6.89 -4.18 2.52
C SER A 33 -5.73 -3.83 1.57
N SER A 34 -5.02 -2.74 1.85
CA SER A 34 -3.79 -2.38 1.16
C SER A 34 -2.71 -1.94 2.15
N TYR A 35 -1.47 -2.26 1.83
CA TYR A 35 -0.28 -1.86 2.56
C TYR A 35 0.47 -0.84 1.70
N ASN A 36 0.33 0.44 2.04
CA ASN A 36 0.86 1.53 1.23
C ASN A 36 2.33 1.79 1.57
N SER A 37 3.15 1.86 0.53
CA SER A 37 4.55 2.28 0.61
C SER A 37 4.84 3.20 -0.56
N TYR A 38 5.71 4.20 -0.35
CA TYR A 38 5.98 5.26 -1.29
C TYR A 38 7.48 5.41 -1.55
N LEU A 39 7.83 5.54 -2.83
CA LEU A 39 9.17 5.85 -3.29
C LEU A 39 9.18 7.28 -3.84
N ILE A 40 9.96 8.15 -3.20
CA ILE A 40 10.17 9.53 -3.65
C ILE A 40 11.55 9.58 -4.32
N LEU A 41 11.57 9.99 -5.59
CA LEU A 41 12.81 10.11 -6.37
C LEU A 41 13.18 11.58 -6.50
N GLU A 42 13.95 12.10 -5.56
CA GLU A 42 14.58 13.41 -5.67
C GLU A 42 16.06 13.26 -6.04
N GLU A 43 16.66 14.34 -6.52
CA GLU A 43 18.11 14.45 -6.48
C GLU A 43 18.57 14.41 -5.02
N LYS A 44 19.51 13.52 -4.71
CA LYS A 44 20.27 13.62 -3.48
C LYS A 44 21.42 14.58 -3.74
N THR A 45 21.31 15.78 -3.21
CA THR A 45 22.45 16.70 -3.01
C THR A 45 23.31 16.25 -1.85
#